data_AF-W7LK09-F1
#
_entry.id   AF-W7LK09-F1
#
_cell.length_a   1.000
_cell.length_b   1.000
_cell.length_c   1.000
_cell.angle_alpha   90.00
_cell.angle_beta   90.00
_cell.angle_gamma   90.00
#
_symmetry.space_group_name_H-M   'P 1'
#
loop_
_entity.id
_entity.type
_entity.pdbx_description
1 polymer ?
#
loop_
_entity_poly.entity_id
_entity_poly.type
_entity_poly.pdbx_seq_one_letter_code
_entity_poly.pdbx_strand_id
1 'polypeptide(L)' 'MISIFIIFAVFILFYINKMTNSLCLQKEIPEERQPKVFRTINILITILLISSFVEILYA' A
#
# COMPACT_ATOMS: atom_id res chain seq x y z
N MET A 1 19.22 0.50 -9.30
CA MET A 1 18.41 0.50 -8.07
C MET A 1 16.95 0.84 -8.33
N ILE A 2 16.64 1.84 -9.17
CA ILE A 2 15.27 2.26 -9.51
C ILE A 2 14.39 1.10 -10.03
N SER A 3 14.87 0.29 -10.99
CA SER A 3 14.08 -0.83 -11.54
C SER A 3 13.72 -1.88 -10.49
N ILE A 4 14.65 -2.19 -9.58
CA ILE A 4 14.42 -3.11 -8.46
C ILE A 4 13.39 -2.51 -7.50
N PHE A 5 13.51 -1.21 -7.21
CA PHE A 5 12.55 -0.49 -6.38
C PHE A 5 11.13 -0.50 -6.97
N ILE A 6 10.97 -0.30 -8.29
CA ILE A 6 9.66 -0.35 -8.94
C ILE A 6 9.02 -1.74 -8.78
N ILE A 7 9.78 -2.81 -9.01
CA ILE A 7 9.30 -4.18 -8.81
C ILE A 7 8.88 -4.38 -7.33
N PHE A 8 9.72 -3.94 -6.40
CA PHE A 8 9.44 -4.05 -4.97
C PHE A 8 8.22 -3.22 -4.54
N ALA A 9 8.02 -2.03 -5.11
CA ALA A 9 6.87 -1.16 -4.86
C ALA A 9 5.56 -1.83 -5.32
N VAL A 10 5.56 -2.48 -6.49
CA VAL A 10 4.41 -3.27 -6.96
C VAL A 10 4.12 -4.43 -6.00
N PHE A 11 5.15 -5.14 -5.55
CA PHE A 11 4.99 -6.20 -4.54
C PHE A 11 4.40 -5.66 -3.24
N ILE A 12 4.89 -4.53 -2.71
CA ILE A 12 4.35 -3.89 -1.51
C ILE A 12 2.87 -3.56 -1.70
N LEU A 13 2.51 -2.89 -2.80
CA LEU A 13 1.12 -2.54 -3.08
C LEU A 13 0.22 -3.76 -3.13
N PHE A 14 0.67 -4.85 -3.75
CA PHE A 14 -0.08 -6.11 -3.80
C PHE A 14 -0.29 -6.71 -2.41
N TYR A 15 0.79 -6.86 -1.62
CA TYR A 15 0.71 -7.48 -0.29
C TYR A 15 -0.10 -6.64 0.69
N ILE A 16 0.02 -5.31 0.66
CA ILE A 16 -0.76 -4.44 1.53
C ILE A 16 -2.25 -4.51 1.19
N ASN A 17 -2.63 -4.52 -0.09
CA ASN A 17 -4.05 -4.71 -0.46
C ASN A 17 -4.57 -6.08 0.00
N LYS A 18 -3.77 -7.15 -0.14
CA LYS A 18 -4.12 -8.49 0.36
C LYS A 18 -4.31 -8.51 1.88
N MET A 19 -3.40 -7.87 2.62
CA MET A 19 -3.51 -7.74 4.08
C MET A 19 -4.72 -6.91 4.49
N THR A 20 -5.00 -5.82 3.78
CA THR A 20 -6.17 -4.96 4.02
C THR A 20 -7.46 -5.73 3.80
N ASN A 21 -7.52 -6.55 2.76
CA ASN A 21 -8.65 -7.45 2.53
C ASN A 21 -8.81 -8.44 3.69
N SER A 22 -7.72 -9.08 4.11
CA SER A 22 -7.74 -9.99 5.26
C SER A 22 -8.19 -9.28 6.54
N LEU A 23 -7.79 -8.03 6.76
CA LEU A 23 -8.22 -7.21 7.88
C LEU A 23 -9.73 -6.93 7.82
N CYS A 24 -10.26 -6.59 6.64
CA CYS A 24 -11.69 -6.35 6.46
C CYS A 24 -12.52 -7.61 6.76
N LEU A 25 -12.04 -8.78 6.31
CA LEU A 25 -12.69 -10.07 6.57
C LEU A 25 -12.61 -10.45 8.06
N GLN A 26 -11.43 -10.36 8.68
CA GLN A 26 -11.24 -10.74 10.09
C GLN A 26 -11.97 -9.82 11.09
N LYS A 27 -12.18 -8.55 10.72
CA LYS A 27 -12.88 -7.56 11.55
C LYS A 27 -14.34 -7.39 11.16
N GLU A 28 -14.86 -8.19 10.23
CA GLU A 28 -16.22 -8.13 9.71
C GLU A 28 -16.65 -6.70 9.35
N ILE A 29 -15.74 -5.96 8.69
CA ILE A 29 -16.00 -4.57 8.33
C ILE A 29 -17.13 -4.54 7.29
N PRO A 30 -18.21 -3.77 7.53
CA PRO A 30 -19.32 -3.71 6.58
C PRO A 30 -18.84 -3.20 5.21
N GLU A 31 -19.36 -3.79 4.14
CA GLU A 31 -18.91 -3.55 2.75
C GLU A 31 -18.91 -2.05 2.39
N GLU A 32 -19.85 -1.28 2.91
CA GLU A 32 -19.94 0.17 2.73
C GLU A 32 -18.70 0.93 3.24
N ARG A 33 -18.06 0.41 4.30
CA ARG A 33 -16.89 1.04 4.94
C ARG A 33 -15.56 0.50 4.40
N GLN A 34 -15.56 -0.67 3.77
CA GLN A 34 -14.34 -1.29 3.22
C GLN A 34 -13.61 -0.35 2.23
N PRO A 35 -14.28 0.32 1.27
CA PRO A 35 -13.62 1.25 0.35
C PRO A 35 -12.86 2.37 1.07
N LYS A 36 -13.37 2.86 2.20
CA LYS A 36 -12.71 3.91 2.99
C LYS A 36 -11.42 3.40 3.62
N VAL A 37 -11.40 2.16 4.10
CA VAL A 37 -10.21 1.51 4.68
C VAL A 37 -9.15 1.29 3.61
N PHE A 38 -9.52 0.67 2.48
CA PHE A 38 -8.63 0.46 1.34
C PHE A 38 -8.05 1.78 0.82
N ARG A 39 -8.88 2.81 0.66
CA ARG A 39 -8.43 4.13 0.23
C ARG A 39 -7.43 4.74 1.20
N THR A 40 -7.69 4.66 2.50
CA THR A 40 -6.81 5.21 3.53
C THR A 40 -5.44 4.52 3.49
N ILE A 41 -5.43 3.18 3.48
CA ILE A 41 -4.18 2.42 3.47
C ILE A 41 -3.41 2.65 2.16
N ASN A 42 -4.08 2.64 1.01
CA ASN A 42 -3.42 2.88 -0.27
C ASN A 42 -2.81 4.29 -0.36
N ILE A 43 -3.45 5.33 0.20
CA ILE A 43 -2.86 6.67 0.28
C ILE A 43 -1.59 6.64 1.14
N LEU A 44 -1.66 6.04 2.33
CA LEU A 44 -0.51 5.97 3.25
C LEU A 44 0.68 5.22 2.63
N ILE A 45 0.44 4.08 1.97
CA ILE A 45 1.48 3.32 1.27
C ILE A 45 2.05 4.10 0.09
N THR A 46 1.20 4.81 -0.66
CA THR A 46 1.66 5.62 -1.78
C THR A 46 2.59 6.74 -1.30
N ILE A 47 2.23 7.42 -0.20
CA ILE A 47 3.09 8.45 0.42
C ILE A 47 4.42 7.83 0.86
N LEU A 48 4.40 6.67 1.52
CA LEU A 48 5.60 5.97 1.94
C LEU A 48 6.50 5.62 0.75
N LEU A 49 5.95 5.01 -0.30
CA LEU A 49 6.69 4.61 -1.50
C LEU A 49 7.28 5.82 -2.24
N ILE A 50 6.52 6.91 -2.35
CA ILE A 50 7.03 8.15 -2.96
C ILE A 50 8.17 8.72 -2.12
N SER A 51 8.02 8.78 -0.79
CA SER A 51 9.09 9.26 0.10
C SER A 51 10.37 8.45 -0.04
N SER A 52 10.26 7.12 -0.02
CA SER A 52 11.41 6.22 -0.23
C SER A 52 12.00 6.33 -1.63
N PHE A 53 11.17 6.58 -2.65
CA PHE A 53 11.65 6.79 -4.01
C PHE A 53 12.48 8.07 -4.12
N VAL A 54 12.02 9.17 -3.51
CA VAL A 54 12.76 10.44 -3.44
C VAL A 54 14.10 10.25 -2.73
N GLU A 55 14.13 9.53 -1.61
CA GLU A 55 15.37 9.20 -0.91
C GLU A 55 16.36 8.45 -1.82
N ILE A 56 15.90 7.44 -2.56
CA ILE A 56 16.75 6.69 -3.51
C ILE A 56 17.27 7.56 -4.67
N LEU A 57 16.53 8.61 -5.05
CA LEU A 57 16.94 9.50 -6.15
C LEU A 57 18.01 10.53 -5.74
N TYR A 58 18.02 10.95 -4.46
CA TYR A 58 18.83 12.08 -3.98
C TYR A 58 19.85 11.72 -2.90
N ALA A 59 19.84 10.50 -2.37
CA ALA A 59 20.88 9.94 -1.51
C ALA A 59 22.03 9.33 -2.33
#